data_AF-A0A6S7HL26-F1
#
_entry.id   AF-A0A6S7HL26-F1
#
_cell.length_a   1.000
_cell.length_b   1.000
_cell.length_c   1.000
_cell.angle_alpha   90.00
_cell.angle_beta   90.00
_cell.angle_gamma   90.00
#
_symmetry.space_group_name_H-M   'P 1'
#
loop_
_entity.id
_entity.type
_entity.pdbx_description
1 polymer ?
#
loop_
_entity_poly.entity_id
_entity_poly.type
_entity_poly.pdbx_seq_one_letter_code
_entity_poly.pdbx_strand_id
1 'polypeptide(L)'
;MPIDTVIISGFKLDTKVLMIKVVSDKLACVMECYKEACCRSINYKKTSTFQNEPNCEILHNVVHNSSENALMKTSSFDYVYLVDPEKEYNASCFANDSEDNVRDPDGFGTFKVWCDMQDGGGWTLFQRRQDGSVDFYRGWSDYKVGFGHLTGEFWLGLDKIHRLTTSSTQSILRIDMWDFARTHAYAEYKNFSVASESDSYKLNIGNFSGNAGDSFSNLNGMMFTTNDRDNDLKLDQNCATKRQSAWWNKRCGYSNLNGLYFATSNVTAQGIIWYHWKNDWKTMKNVEMKIRLS
;
A
#
# COMPACT_ATOMS: atom_id res chain seq x y z
N MET A 1 12.11 -16.92 -27.14
CA MET A 1 12.79 -15.71 -26.63
C MET A 1 13.83 -16.16 -25.61
N PRO A 2 15.00 -15.53 -25.50
CA PRO A 2 15.91 -15.77 -24.40
C PRO A 2 15.19 -15.42 -23.10
N ILE A 3 15.26 -16.30 -22.11
CA ILE A 3 14.74 -16.03 -20.77
C ILE A 3 15.88 -15.36 -20.02
N ASP A 4 15.80 -14.04 -19.83
CA ASP A 4 16.80 -13.34 -19.05
C ASP A 4 16.65 -13.73 -17.57
N THR A 5 17.68 -14.34 -17.02
CA THR A 5 17.73 -14.77 -15.62
C THR A 5 19.09 -14.43 -15.04
N VAL A 6 19.15 -14.28 -13.72
CA VAL A 6 20.40 -14.20 -13.00
C VAL A 6 20.42 -15.30 -11.95
N ILE A 7 21.60 -15.91 -11.83
CA ILE A 7 21.81 -17.10 -10.99
C ILE A 7 22.83 -16.74 -9.93
N ILE A 8 22.46 -16.95 -8.67
CA ILE A 8 23.37 -16.89 -7.54
C ILE A 8 23.66 -18.33 -7.11
N SER A 9 24.83 -18.82 -7.52
CA SER A 9 25.19 -20.23 -7.35
C SER A 9 25.57 -20.56 -5.93
N GLY A 10 25.05 -21.65 -5.39
CA GLY A 10 25.40 -22.08 -4.03
C GLY A 10 24.70 -21.28 -2.93
N PHE A 11 23.50 -20.78 -3.23
CA PHE A 11 22.64 -20.07 -2.29
C PHE A 11 21.21 -20.57 -2.40
N LYS A 12 20.49 -20.46 -1.29
CA LYS A 12 19.04 -20.67 -1.20
C LYS A 12 18.43 -19.40 -0.61
N LEU A 13 17.37 -18.89 -1.20
CA LEU A 13 16.59 -17.81 -0.60
C LEU A 13 15.70 -18.39 0.49
N ASP A 14 15.85 -17.89 1.72
CA ASP A 14 15.01 -18.28 2.86
C ASP A 14 13.75 -17.40 2.91
N THR A 15 12.72 -17.82 2.20
CA THR A 15 11.44 -17.12 2.11
C THR A 15 10.28 -18.10 1.93
N LYS A 16 9.05 -17.59 1.99
CA LYS A 16 7.84 -18.39 1.78
C LYS A 16 7.82 -18.97 0.36
N VAL A 17 7.78 -20.29 0.28
CA VAL A 17 7.65 -21.04 -0.98
C VAL A 17 6.18 -21.11 -1.40
N LEU A 18 5.92 -20.76 -2.65
CA LEU A 18 4.58 -20.87 -3.26
C LEU A 18 4.18 -22.30 -3.51
N MET A 19 5.05 -23.01 -4.22
CA MET A 19 4.83 -24.36 -4.67
C MET A 19 6.15 -25.09 -4.77
N ILE A 20 6.06 -26.39 -4.57
CA ILE A 20 7.18 -27.31 -4.65
C ILE A 20 6.88 -28.31 -5.77
N LYS A 21 7.83 -28.48 -6.69
CA LYS A 21 7.69 -29.34 -7.87
C LYS A 21 8.89 -30.28 -7.99
N VAL A 22 8.66 -31.42 -8.63
CA VAL A 22 9.70 -32.30 -9.17
C VAL A 22 9.81 -31.99 -10.65
N VAL A 23 10.99 -31.56 -11.10
CA VAL A 23 11.26 -31.18 -12.49
C VAL A 23 12.54 -31.86 -12.99
N SER A 24 12.70 -31.95 -14.31
CA SER A 24 13.88 -32.60 -14.93
C SER A 24 15.18 -31.84 -14.66
N ASP A 25 15.09 -30.51 -14.66
CA ASP A 25 16.25 -29.63 -14.59
C ASP A 25 15.85 -28.20 -14.16
N LYS A 26 16.87 -27.35 -14.01
CA LYS A 26 16.70 -25.95 -13.63
C LYS A 26 15.85 -25.14 -14.61
N LEU A 27 15.97 -25.41 -15.91
CA LEU A 27 15.21 -24.69 -16.92
C LEU A 27 13.73 -25.06 -16.84
N ALA A 28 13.41 -26.33 -16.60
CA ALA A 28 12.04 -26.77 -16.34
C ALA A 28 11.45 -26.07 -15.09
N CYS A 29 12.23 -25.88 -14.02
CA CYS A 29 11.78 -25.10 -12.86
C CYS A 29 11.47 -23.65 -13.21
N VAL A 30 12.32 -23.00 -14.02
CA VAL A 30 12.09 -21.65 -14.53
C VAL A 30 10.80 -21.60 -15.35
N MET A 31 10.56 -22.57 -16.23
CA MET A 31 9.34 -22.64 -17.03
C MET A 31 8.07 -22.82 -16.20
N GLU A 32 8.12 -23.59 -15.11
CA GLU A 32 7.01 -23.69 -14.16
C GLU A 32 6.74 -22.33 -13.49
N CYS A 33 7.79 -21.60 -13.10
CA CYS A 33 7.67 -20.23 -12.59
C CYS A 33 7.05 -19.26 -13.62
N TYR A 34 7.30 -19.44 -14.92
CA TYR A 34 6.65 -18.61 -15.96
C TYR A 34 5.15 -18.84 -16.08
N LYS A 35 4.69 -20.07 -15.85
CA LYS A 35 3.24 -20.40 -15.85
C LYS A 35 2.51 -19.74 -14.68
N GLU A 36 3.22 -19.50 -13.59
CA GLU A 36 2.67 -18.86 -12.41
C GLU A 36 2.68 -17.35 -12.54
N ALA A 37 1.49 -16.74 -12.53
CA ALA A 37 1.28 -15.30 -12.67
C ALA A 37 2.17 -14.50 -11.69
N CYS A 38 2.44 -15.08 -10.54
CA CYS A 38 3.08 -14.40 -9.42
C CYS A 38 4.53 -14.78 -9.14
N CYS A 39 5.07 -15.78 -9.82
CA CYS A 39 6.44 -16.20 -9.57
C CYS A 39 7.44 -15.22 -10.20
N ARG A 40 8.49 -14.92 -9.43
CA ARG A 40 9.60 -14.03 -9.83
C ARG A 40 10.97 -14.64 -9.62
N SER A 41 11.08 -15.66 -8.78
CA SER A 41 12.32 -16.35 -8.48
C SER A 41 12.07 -17.79 -8.11
N ILE A 42 13.13 -18.61 -8.11
CA ILE A 42 13.10 -20.02 -7.74
C ILE A 42 14.31 -20.38 -6.88
N ASN A 43 14.17 -21.38 -6.00
CA ASN A 43 15.30 -22.15 -5.51
C ASN A 43 15.34 -23.49 -6.25
N TYR A 44 16.48 -23.81 -6.85
CA TYR A 44 16.68 -25.08 -7.55
C TYR A 44 17.71 -25.95 -6.82
N LYS A 45 17.33 -27.19 -6.47
CA LYS A 45 18.22 -28.16 -5.82
C LYS A 45 19.05 -28.90 -6.87
N LYS A 46 20.38 -28.84 -6.77
CA LYS A 46 21.32 -29.43 -7.76
C LYS A 46 21.32 -30.96 -7.75
N THR A 47 21.20 -31.55 -6.57
CA THR A 47 21.31 -32.98 -6.34
C THR A 47 20.07 -33.47 -5.62
N SER A 48 19.31 -34.32 -6.30
CA SER A 48 18.22 -35.09 -5.72
C SER A 48 18.79 -36.42 -5.23
N THR A 49 18.65 -36.72 -3.94
CA THR A 49 19.20 -37.96 -3.35
C THR A 49 18.26 -39.15 -3.56
N PHE A 50 17.03 -38.91 -4.00
CA PHE A 50 15.98 -39.92 -4.17
C PHE A 50 15.19 -39.67 -5.46
N GLN A 51 14.80 -40.74 -6.17
CA GLN A 51 13.84 -40.60 -7.27
C GLN A 51 12.55 -39.95 -6.75
N ASN A 52 12.08 -38.92 -7.45
CA ASN A 52 10.92 -38.08 -7.11
C ASN A 52 11.08 -37.11 -5.93
N GLU A 53 12.31 -36.81 -5.48
CA GLU A 53 12.49 -35.72 -4.52
C GLU A 53 12.24 -34.35 -5.19
N PRO A 54 11.47 -33.45 -4.57
CA PRO A 54 11.29 -32.12 -5.11
C PRO A 54 12.60 -31.33 -5.19
N ASN A 55 12.84 -30.73 -6.35
CA ASN A 55 14.05 -29.99 -6.67
C ASN A 55 13.79 -28.57 -7.15
N CYS A 56 12.52 -28.15 -7.17
CA CYS A 56 12.09 -26.84 -7.61
C CYS A 56 11.15 -26.21 -6.58
N GLU A 57 11.60 -25.12 -5.97
CA GLU A 57 10.77 -24.25 -5.12
C GLU A 57 10.47 -22.97 -5.92
N ILE A 58 9.19 -22.71 -6.15
CA ILE A 58 8.67 -21.53 -6.83
C ILE A 58 8.43 -20.45 -5.75
N LEU A 59 8.88 -19.21 -5.97
CA LEU A 59 8.87 -18.17 -4.94
C LEU A 59 8.13 -16.90 -5.40
N HIS A 60 7.44 -16.25 -4.46
CA HIS A 60 7.04 -14.85 -4.57
C HIS A 60 8.19 -13.94 -4.14
N ASN A 61 8.33 -12.77 -4.77
CA ASN A 61 9.38 -11.78 -4.50
C ASN A 61 10.79 -12.26 -4.97
N VAL A 62 11.69 -11.42 -5.48
CA VAL A 62 12.06 -10.10 -4.97
C VAL A 62 12.13 -9.03 -6.07
N VAL A 63 11.56 -7.88 -5.74
CA VAL A 63 11.95 -6.52 -6.19
C VAL A 63 13.48 -6.39 -6.22
N HIS A 64 14.03 -5.91 -7.33
CA HIS A 64 15.42 -5.43 -7.40
C HIS A 64 15.77 -4.69 -6.09
N ASN A 65 16.79 -5.15 -5.36
CA ASN A 65 17.43 -4.47 -4.21
C ASN A 65 17.00 -4.85 -2.77
N SER A 66 16.51 -6.08 -2.48
CA SER A 66 16.51 -6.57 -1.08
C SER A 66 17.87 -7.16 -0.70
N SER A 67 18.45 -6.62 0.36
CA SER A 67 19.68 -6.98 1.06
C SER A 67 20.07 -8.47 1.04
N GLU A 68 21.36 -8.74 0.88
CA GLU A 68 22.04 -10.06 0.91
C GLU A 68 21.70 -10.94 2.13
N ASN A 69 21.05 -10.39 3.16
CA ASN A 69 20.76 -11.03 4.43
C ASN A 69 19.74 -12.19 4.37
N ALA A 70 18.98 -12.34 3.30
CA ALA A 70 18.01 -13.45 3.13
C ALA A 70 18.57 -14.66 2.36
N LEU A 71 19.79 -14.55 1.81
CA LEU A 71 20.42 -15.64 1.06
C LEU A 71 21.22 -16.53 2.01
N MET A 72 20.77 -17.76 2.18
CA MET A 72 21.51 -18.79 2.90
C MET A 72 22.53 -19.44 1.98
N LYS A 73 23.81 -19.39 2.37
CA LYS A 73 24.89 -20.06 1.65
C LYS A 73 24.75 -21.58 1.76
N THR A 74 24.60 -22.28 0.64
CA THR A 74 24.48 -23.73 0.59
C THR A 74 24.92 -24.27 -0.76
N SER A 75 25.84 -25.24 -0.79
CA SER A 75 26.26 -25.88 -2.04
C SER A 75 25.16 -26.67 -2.75
N SER A 76 24.05 -26.97 -2.05
CA SER A 76 22.98 -27.83 -2.54
C SER A 76 21.97 -27.13 -3.45
N PHE A 77 21.89 -25.79 -3.39
CA PHE A 77 20.90 -25.00 -4.13
C PHE A 77 21.55 -23.93 -5.00
N ASP A 78 20.85 -23.56 -6.06
CA ASP A 78 21.02 -22.30 -6.77
C ASP A 78 19.75 -21.46 -6.59
N TYR A 79 19.95 -20.19 -6.26
CA TYR A 79 18.89 -19.18 -6.34
C TYR A 79 18.89 -18.57 -7.73
N VAL A 80 17.73 -18.52 -8.38
CA VAL A 80 17.57 -17.94 -9.71
C VAL A 80 16.45 -16.92 -9.67
N TYR A 81 16.72 -15.70 -10.13
CA TYR A 81 15.69 -14.69 -10.32
C TYR A 81 15.50 -14.37 -11.80
N LEU A 82 14.25 -14.10 -12.16
CA LEU A 82 13.86 -13.80 -13.54
C LEU A 82 13.99 -12.29 -13.78
N VAL A 83 14.68 -11.92 -14.85
CA VAL A 83 14.82 -10.53 -15.31
C VAL A 83 13.80 -10.33 -16.41
N ASP A 84 12.62 -9.81 -16.06
CA ASP A 84 11.54 -9.60 -17.01
C ASP A 84 10.94 -8.20 -16.84
N PRO A 85 11.17 -7.28 -17.80
CA PRO A 85 10.55 -5.96 -17.78
C PRO A 85 9.08 -5.94 -18.23
N GLU A 86 8.55 -7.02 -18.80
CA GLU A 86 7.19 -7.11 -19.39
C GLU A 86 6.17 -7.84 -18.53
N LYS A 87 6.59 -8.71 -17.60
CA LYS A 87 5.65 -9.37 -16.67
C LYS A 87 5.11 -8.29 -15.72
N GLU A 88 3.93 -7.76 -16.04
CA GLU A 88 3.25 -6.68 -15.31
C GLU A 88 3.27 -6.94 -13.80
N TYR A 89 3.45 -5.87 -13.04
CA TYR A 89 3.30 -5.90 -11.59
C TYR A 89 1.85 -6.29 -11.27
N ASN A 90 1.61 -7.57 -11.03
CA ASN A 90 0.33 -8.00 -10.51
C ASN A 90 0.36 -7.86 -8.99
N ALA A 91 -0.26 -6.80 -8.51
CA ALA A 91 -0.35 -6.50 -7.10
C ALA A 91 -0.95 -7.67 -6.30
N SER A 92 -1.91 -8.43 -6.85
CA SER A 92 -2.57 -9.56 -6.15
C SER A 92 -1.57 -10.64 -5.71
N CYS A 93 -0.43 -10.72 -6.39
CA CYS A 93 0.67 -11.62 -6.07
C CYS A 93 1.44 -11.22 -4.81
N PHE A 94 1.19 -10.06 -4.25
CA PHE A 94 1.78 -9.57 -3.02
C PHE A 94 0.73 -9.46 -1.91
N ALA A 95 -0.46 -10.04 -2.10
CA ALA A 95 -1.41 -10.24 -1.01
C ALA A 95 -0.75 -11.18 0.01
N ASN A 96 -0.12 -10.58 1.02
CA ASN A 96 0.54 -11.29 2.10
C ASN A 96 -0.49 -12.14 2.87
N ASP A 97 -0.56 -13.43 2.58
CA ASP A 97 -1.21 -14.43 3.42
C ASP A 97 -0.34 -14.75 4.66
N SER A 98 0.18 -13.72 5.33
CA SER A 98 0.78 -13.86 6.66
C SER A 98 -0.23 -13.40 7.72
N GLU A 99 -0.23 -14.08 8.86
CA GLU A 99 -1.05 -13.71 10.03
C GLU A 99 -0.77 -12.26 10.48
N ASP A 100 0.43 -11.73 10.20
CA ASP A 100 0.82 -10.34 10.49
C ASP A 100 0.02 -9.28 9.70
N ASN A 101 -0.69 -9.68 8.64
CA ASN A 101 -1.58 -8.80 7.87
C ASN A 101 -3.02 -8.87 8.34
N VAL A 102 -3.27 -9.46 9.52
CA VAL A 102 -4.57 -9.48 10.16
C VAL A 102 -4.51 -8.62 11.43
N ARG A 103 -5.51 -7.75 11.61
CA ARG A 103 -5.64 -6.92 12.81
C ARG A 103 -6.95 -7.23 13.51
N ASP A 104 -6.89 -7.33 14.84
CA ASP A 104 -8.04 -7.34 15.73
C ASP A 104 -7.74 -6.43 16.94
N PRO A 105 -7.78 -5.11 16.74
CA PRO A 105 -7.29 -4.14 17.73
C PRO A 105 -8.13 -4.07 19.02
N ASP A 106 -9.37 -4.54 18.99
CA ASP A 106 -10.36 -4.37 20.05
C ASP A 106 -11.16 -5.66 20.38
N GLY A 107 -10.84 -6.79 19.74
CA GLY A 107 -11.50 -8.07 19.97
C GLY A 107 -12.88 -8.21 19.31
N PHE A 108 -13.33 -7.23 18.51
CA PHE A 108 -14.62 -7.26 17.82
C PHE A 108 -14.55 -7.85 16.39
N GLY A 109 -13.42 -8.46 16.03
CA GLY A 109 -13.30 -9.27 14.83
C GLY A 109 -12.16 -8.83 13.92
N THR A 110 -11.58 -9.80 13.23
CA THR A 110 -10.37 -9.61 12.44
C THR A 110 -10.63 -8.97 11.08
N PHE A 111 -9.64 -8.24 10.57
CA PHE A 111 -9.63 -7.77 9.18
C PHE A 111 -8.23 -7.77 8.58
N LYS A 112 -8.15 -7.96 7.26
CA LYS A 112 -6.89 -7.89 6.52
C LYS A 112 -6.44 -6.45 6.32
N VAL A 113 -5.13 -6.22 6.38
CA VAL A 113 -4.46 -4.94 6.14
C VAL A 113 -3.23 -5.14 5.27
N TRP A 114 -2.66 -4.03 4.77
CA TRP A 114 -1.33 -4.05 4.18
C TRP A 114 -0.32 -3.51 5.19
N CYS A 115 0.61 -4.36 5.62
CA CYS A 115 1.72 -3.97 6.49
C CYS A 115 2.93 -3.53 5.66
N ASP A 116 3.38 -2.29 5.85
CA ASP A 116 4.65 -1.78 5.29
C ASP A 116 5.76 -1.90 6.34
N MET A 117 6.77 -2.68 5.98
CA MET A 117 7.91 -3.02 6.84
C MET A 117 9.14 -2.15 6.54
N GLN A 118 9.04 -1.16 5.64
CA GLN A 118 10.09 -0.17 5.39
C GLN A 118 10.12 0.90 6.50
N ASP A 119 11.16 1.74 6.54
CA ASP A 119 11.30 2.86 7.49
C ASP A 119 11.12 2.48 8.98
N GLY A 120 11.76 1.38 9.39
CA GLY A 120 11.66 0.85 10.75
C GLY A 120 10.41 -0.01 11.01
N GLY A 121 9.57 -0.19 9.99
CA GLY A 121 8.43 -1.10 9.98
C GLY A 121 7.28 -0.74 10.92
N GLY A 122 6.30 -1.65 10.98
CA GLY A 122 5.12 -1.51 11.84
C GLY A 122 4.04 -0.58 11.26
N TRP A 123 4.15 -0.19 9.99
CA TRP A 123 3.15 0.66 9.35
C TRP A 123 1.98 -0.17 8.83
N THR A 124 0.77 0.26 9.12
CA THR A 124 -0.46 -0.27 8.54
C THR A 124 -0.99 0.74 7.52
N LEU A 125 -0.96 0.39 6.23
CA LEU A 125 -1.51 1.23 5.18
C LEU A 125 -3.03 1.19 5.24
N PHE A 126 -3.65 2.36 5.14
CA PHE A 126 -5.11 2.47 5.10
C PHE A 126 -5.63 3.20 3.86
N GLN A 127 -4.74 3.80 3.06
CA GLN A 127 -5.06 4.37 1.77
C GLN A 127 -3.86 4.24 0.82
N ARG A 128 -4.13 3.89 -0.44
CA ARG A 128 -3.13 3.93 -1.53
C ARG A 128 -3.77 4.43 -2.82
N ARG A 129 -3.08 5.36 -3.50
CA ARG A 129 -3.35 5.80 -4.89
C ARG A 129 -2.06 5.69 -5.70
N GLN A 130 -2.14 5.19 -6.93
CA GLN A 130 -0.99 4.93 -7.79
C GLN A 130 -1.28 4.94 -9.30
N ASP A 131 -2.49 4.59 -9.74
CA ASP A 131 -2.79 4.31 -11.14
C ASP A 131 -4.21 4.71 -11.60
N GLY A 132 -5.10 5.08 -10.68
CA GLY A 132 -6.49 5.43 -10.99
C GLY A 132 -7.40 4.25 -11.32
N SER A 133 -6.99 3.02 -11.00
CA SER A 133 -7.77 1.80 -11.23
C SER A 133 -9.04 1.71 -10.37
N VAL A 134 -9.11 2.47 -9.28
CA VAL A 134 -10.26 2.47 -8.36
C VAL A 134 -10.89 3.85 -8.31
N ASP A 135 -12.22 3.89 -8.45
CA ASP A 135 -13.00 5.10 -8.22
C ASP A 135 -13.08 5.43 -6.72
N PHE A 136 -12.68 6.65 -6.35
CA PHE A 136 -12.75 7.18 -4.98
C PHE A 136 -13.91 8.17 -4.80
N TYR A 137 -14.68 8.51 -5.85
CA TYR A 137 -15.86 9.35 -5.71
C TYR A 137 -17.08 8.54 -5.25
N ARG A 138 -17.01 8.07 -4.00
CA ARG A 138 -17.97 7.14 -3.39
C ARG A 138 -18.76 7.76 -2.24
N GLY A 139 -19.89 7.13 -1.93
CA GLY A 139 -20.79 7.51 -0.84
C GLY A 139 -20.31 7.04 0.54
N TRP A 140 -21.09 7.39 1.56
CA TRP A 140 -20.77 7.15 2.97
C TRP A 140 -20.59 5.67 3.30
N SER A 141 -21.49 4.81 2.82
CA SER A 141 -21.44 3.36 3.11
C SER A 141 -20.14 2.72 2.65
N ASP A 142 -19.65 3.10 1.48
CA ASP A 142 -18.40 2.57 0.90
C ASP A 142 -17.19 3.04 1.71
N TYR A 143 -17.15 4.34 2.06
CA TYR A 143 -16.06 4.88 2.87
C TYR A 143 -16.05 4.33 4.29
N LYS A 144 -17.21 3.99 4.83
CA LYS A 144 -17.36 3.31 6.11
C LYS A 144 -16.73 1.91 6.08
N VAL A 145 -17.14 1.06 5.13
CA VAL A 145 -16.72 -0.35 5.09
C VAL A 145 -15.35 -0.56 4.43
N GLY A 146 -14.93 0.32 3.53
CA GLY A 146 -13.71 0.19 2.73
C GLY A 146 -13.96 -0.37 1.33
N PHE A 147 -13.04 -0.07 0.41
CA PHE A 147 -13.15 -0.47 -1.00
C PHE A 147 -11.77 -0.55 -1.66
N GLY A 148 -11.72 -1.11 -2.87
CA GLY A 148 -10.48 -1.37 -3.60
C GLY A 148 -9.81 -2.67 -3.16
N HIS A 149 -8.53 -2.83 -3.51
CA HIS A 149 -7.78 -4.04 -3.22
C HIS A 149 -6.50 -3.68 -2.47
N LEU A 150 -6.20 -4.35 -1.35
CA LEU A 150 -5.05 -4.03 -0.47
C LEU A 150 -3.70 -3.99 -1.20
N THR A 151 -3.63 -4.68 -2.33
CA THR A 151 -2.43 -4.70 -3.15
C THR A 151 -2.38 -3.56 -4.17
N GLY A 152 -3.52 -3.09 -4.67
CA GLY A 152 -3.64 -1.97 -5.61
C GLY A 152 -4.06 -0.69 -4.90
N GLU A 153 -4.91 0.11 -5.55
CA GLU A 153 -5.55 1.25 -4.89
C GLU A 153 -6.66 0.78 -3.94
N PHE A 154 -6.71 1.37 -2.74
CA PHE A 154 -7.75 1.05 -1.77
C PHE A 154 -7.95 2.13 -0.73
N TRP A 155 -9.10 2.02 -0.06
CA TRP A 155 -9.43 2.68 1.19
C TRP A 155 -9.83 1.60 2.20
N LEU A 156 -9.18 1.56 3.36
CA LEU A 156 -9.37 0.46 4.32
C LEU A 156 -10.78 0.43 4.93
N GLY A 157 -11.41 1.59 5.06
CA GLY A 157 -12.70 1.76 5.72
C GLY A 157 -12.59 2.54 7.02
N LEU A 158 -13.46 3.54 7.21
CA LEU A 158 -13.45 4.41 8.38
C LEU A 158 -13.70 3.64 9.68
N ASP A 159 -14.54 2.59 9.66
CA ASP A 159 -14.75 1.73 10.84
C ASP A 159 -13.44 1.07 11.26
N LYS A 160 -12.68 0.54 10.30
CA LYS A 160 -11.40 -0.13 10.58
C LYS A 160 -10.34 0.85 11.06
N ILE A 161 -10.28 2.04 10.48
CA ILE A 161 -9.34 3.10 10.90
C ILE A 161 -9.68 3.61 12.30
N HIS A 162 -10.97 3.81 12.61
CA HIS A 162 -11.42 4.16 13.96
C HIS A 162 -10.99 3.09 14.98
N ARG A 163 -11.25 1.81 14.69
CA ARG A 163 -10.83 0.69 15.56
C ARG A 163 -9.32 0.67 15.80
N LEU A 164 -8.51 0.85 14.74
CA LEU A 164 -7.03 0.91 14.85
C LEU A 164 -6.54 2.08 15.72
N THR A 165 -7.19 3.23 15.64
CA THR A 165 -6.75 4.46 16.33
C THR A 165 -7.25 4.56 17.77
N THR A 166 -8.33 3.84 18.11
CA THR A 166 -8.92 3.87 19.46
C THR A 166 -8.18 2.94 20.42
N SER A 167 -7.61 1.84 19.92
CA SER A 167 -6.90 0.85 20.73
C SER A 167 -5.48 1.25 21.14
N SER A 168 -4.91 2.31 20.57
CA SER A 168 -3.55 2.79 20.87
C SER A 168 -3.59 4.17 21.51
N THR A 169 -2.73 4.37 22.51
CA THR A 169 -2.57 5.67 23.17
C THR A 169 -1.65 6.62 22.38
N GLN A 170 -0.86 6.09 21.45
CA GLN A 170 0.10 6.84 20.65
C GLN A 170 0.17 6.30 19.21
N SER A 171 -0.43 7.03 18.29
CA SER A 171 -0.42 6.75 16.86
C SER A 171 0.31 7.84 16.08
N ILE A 172 0.99 7.44 15.01
CA ILE A 172 1.60 8.34 14.05
C ILE A 172 0.93 8.10 12.70
N LEU A 173 0.37 9.16 12.10
CA LEU A 173 0.01 9.17 10.70
C LEU A 173 1.23 9.57 9.88
N ARG A 174 1.52 8.82 8.83
CA ARG A 174 2.45 9.19 7.77
C ARG A 174 1.75 9.19 6.43
N ILE A 175 2.05 10.22 5.63
CA ILE A 175 1.57 10.41 4.28
C ILE A 175 2.79 10.50 3.38
N ASP A 176 3.02 9.48 2.56
CA ASP A 176 4.08 9.46 1.55
C ASP A 176 3.49 9.82 0.18
N MET A 177 4.22 10.62 -0.58
CA MET A 177 3.72 11.25 -1.79
C MET A 177 4.77 11.33 -2.88
N TRP A 178 4.35 11.11 -4.14
CA TRP A 178 5.21 11.25 -5.32
C TRP A 178 4.56 12.07 -6.42
N ASP A 179 5.33 12.91 -7.08
CA ASP A 179 4.92 13.62 -8.29
C ASP A 179 5.21 12.81 -9.58
N PHE A 180 4.81 13.37 -10.73
CA PHE A 180 5.07 12.78 -12.05
C PHE A 180 6.55 12.79 -12.46
N ALA A 181 7.40 13.58 -11.78
CA ALA A 181 8.85 13.59 -11.96
C ALA A 181 9.56 12.62 -11.00
N ARG A 182 8.81 11.78 -10.26
CA ARG A 182 9.29 10.83 -9.26
C ARG A 182 9.99 11.46 -8.05
N THR A 183 9.77 12.75 -7.81
CA THR A 183 10.17 13.41 -6.56
C THR A 183 9.30 12.88 -5.44
N HIS A 184 9.91 12.55 -4.30
CA HIS A 184 9.21 12.09 -3.09
C HIS A 184 9.15 13.19 -2.04
N ALA A 185 8.05 13.21 -1.29
CA ALA A 185 7.94 13.96 -0.04
C ALA A 185 7.00 13.24 0.93
N TYR A 186 7.11 13.61 2.21
CA TYR A 186 6.27 13.05 3.26
C TYR A 186 5.79 14.10 4.27
N ALA A 187 4.67 13.78 4.91
CA ALA A 187 4.11 14.50 6.05
C ALA A 187 3.77 13.49 7.16
N GLU A 188 4.14 13.81 8.38
CA GLU A 188 3.86 13.01 9.58
C GLU A 188 3.08 13.84 10.61
N TYR A 189 2.14 13.20 11.30
CA TYR A 189 1.33 13.80 12.35
C TYR A 189 1.25 12.85 13.54
N LYS A 190 1.61 13.36 14.72
CA LYS A 190 1.44 12.61 15.98
C LYS A 190 -0.03 12.54 16.40
N ASN A 191 -0.38 11.62 17.30
CA ASN A 191 -1.70 11.50 17.93
C ASN A 191 -2.84 11.43 16.90
N PHE A 192 -2.64 10.71 15.80
CA PHE A 192 -3.66 10.56 14.76
C PHE A 192 -4.80 9.65 15.24
N SER A 193 -6.01 10.18 15.32
CA SER A 193 -7.19 9.36 15.57
C SER A 193 -8.39 9.77 14.72
N VAL A 194 -9.26 8.79 14.52
CA VAL A 194 -10.53 8.95 13.82
C VAL A 194 -11.61 8.56 14.81
N ALA A 195 -12.55 9.48 15.07
CA ALA A 195 -13.67 9.23 15.98
C ALA A 195 -14.64 8.18 15.42
N SER A 196 -15.64 7.79 16.22
CA SER A 196 -16.67 6.83 15.80
C SER A 196 -17.61 7.44 14.73
N GLU A 197 -18.46 6.61 14.15
CA GLU A 197 -19.48 7.07 13.19
C GLU A 197 -20.47 8.07 13.81
N SER A 198 -20.80 7.94 15.11
CA SER A 198 -21.68 8.87 15.81
C SER A 198 -21.11 10.29 15.87
N ASP A 199 -19.79 10.40 15.83
CA ASP A 199 -19.04 11.66 15.73
C ASP A 199 -18.61 11.96 14.28
N SER A 200 -19.24 11.33 13.29
CA SER A 200 -18.97 11.47 11.86
C SER A 200 -17.49 11.30 11.50
N TYR A 201 -16.82 10.34 12.15
CA TYR A 201 -15.41 10.01 11.94
C TYR A 201 -14.47 11.21 12.01
N LYS A 202 -14.72 12.12 12.96
CA LYS A 202 -13.94 13.33 13.18
C LYS A 202 -12.44 13.05 13.25
N LEU A 203 -11.66 13.83 12.50
CA LEU A 203 -10.20 13.79 12.47
C LEU A 203 -9.63 14.43 13.74
N ASN A 204 -8.68 13.76 14.37
CA ASN A 204 -7.78 14.35 15.35
C ASN A 204 -6.33 14.08 14.94
N ILE A 205 -5.53 15.13 14.88
CA ILE A 205 -4.10 15.10 14.59
C ILE A 205 -3.36 16.10 15.48
N GLY A 206 -2.16 15.72 15.88
CA GLY A 206 -1.21 16.53 16.63
C GLY A 206 -0.17 17.19 15.72
N ASN A 207 1.01 17.39 16.28
CA ASN A 207 2.07 18.17 15.64
C ASN A 207 2.54 17.54 14.32
N PHE A 208 2.69 18.41 13.31
CA PHE A 208 3.25 18.10 12.01
C PHE A 208 4.78 17.99 12.03
N SER A 209 5.32 17.09 11.22
CA SER A 209 6.71 17.08 10.76
C SER A 209 6.80 16.55 9.33
N GLY A 210 7.89 16.84 8.62
CA GLY A 210 8.14 16.32 7.26
C GLY A 210 8.57 17.40 6.29
N ASN A 211 8.81 17.02 5.04
CA ASN A 211 9.33 17.89 3.98
C ASN A 211 8.28 18.28 2.92
N ALA A 212 7.02 17.83 3.06
CA ALA A 212 5.94 18.13 2.13
C ALA A 212 5.19 19.45 2.43
N GLY A 213 5.57 20.20 3.47
CA GLY A 213 4.73 21.28 4.00
C GLY A 213 3.40 20.77 4.58
N ASP A 214 2.68 21.60 5.32
CA ASP A 214 1.52 21.13 6.11
C ASP A 214 0.17 21.50 5.47
N SER A 215 -0.42 20.58 4.71
CA SER A 215 -1.75 20.76 4.07
C SER A 215 -2.90 20.06 4.80
N PHE A 216 -2.69 19.60 6.04
CA PHE A 216 -3.66 18.77 6.75
C PHE A 216 -4.03 19.28 8.14
N SER A 217 -3.12 19.96 8.86
CA SER A 217 -3.43 20.51 10.19
C SER A 217 -4.63 21.45 10.20
N ASN A 218 -4.89 22.18 9.11
CA ASN A 218 -6.05 23.07 9.01
C ASN A 218 -7.40 22.32 9.01
N LEU A 219 -7.38 21.01 8.75
CA LEU A 219 -8.51 20.10 8.76
C LEU A 219 -8.66 19.35 10.09
N ASN A 220 -7.77 19.58 11.07
CA ASN A 220 -7.90 19.00 12.39
C ASN A 220 -9.26 19.36 13.02
N GLY A 221 -9.92 18.38 13.65
CA GLY A 221 -11.25 18.51 14.23
C GLY A 221 -12.41 18.47 13.25
N MET A 222 -12.16 18.34 11.94
CA MET A 222 -13.22 18.27 10.93
C MET A 222 -13.83 16.88 10.84
N MET A 223 -15.12 16.82 10.51
CA MET A 223 -15.86 15.58 10.28
C MET A 223 -15.64 15.09 8.85
N PHE A 224 -15.75 13.78 8.64
CA PHE A 224 -15.61 13.21 7.30
C PHE A 224 -16.83 13.58 6.44
N THR A 225 -16.63 13.90 5.17
CA THR A 225 -17.68 14.38 4.26
C THR A 225 -17.63 13.59 2.96
N THR A 226 -18.78 13.08 2.50
CA THR A 226 -18.96 12.35 1.24
C THR A 226 -19.99 13.07 0.35
N ASN A 227 -20.17 12.62 -0.89
CA ASN A 227 -21.12 13.23 -1.82
C ASN A 227 -22.59 13.14 -1.35
N ASP A 228 -22.91 12.15 -0.52
CA ASP A 228 -24.23 11.83 0.02
C ASP A 228 -24.39 12.15 1.52
N ARG A 229 -23.33 12.62 2.20
CA ARG A 229 -23.37 13.08 3.60
C ARG A 229 -22.45 14.29 3.80
N ASP A 230 -23.08 15.45 3.86
CA ASP A 230 -22.40 16.73 4.07
C ASP A 230 -22.17 17.00 5.57
N ASN A 231 -20.91 16.98 6.01
CA ASN A 231 -20.52 17.34 7.38
C ASN A 231 -19.46 18.46 7.40
N ASP A 232 -19.24 19.14 6.27
CA ASP A 232 -18.26 20.21 6.20
C ASP A 232 -18.86 21.56 6.68
N LEU A 233 -18.02 22.60 6.76
CA LEU A 233 -18.44 23.90 7.30
C LEU A 233 -18.85 24.90 6.20
N LYS A 234 -18.96 24.47 4.95
CA LYS A 234 -19.32 25.32 3.81
C LYS A 234 -20.85 25.36 3.68
N LEU A 235 -21.40 26.57 3.75
CA LEU A 235 -22.85 26.78 3.86
C LEU A 235 -23.61 26.61 2.54
N ASP A 236 -22.93 26.83 1.41
CA ASP A 236 -23.54 27.01 0.09
C ASP A 236 -23.25 25.85 -0.88
N GLN A 237 -22.43 24.89 -0.49
CA GLN A 237 -21.97 23.81 -1.36
C GLN A 237 -21.22 22.74 -0.56
N ASN A 238 -21.59 21.48 -0.77
CA ASN A 238 -20.83 20.32 -0.27
C ASN A 238 -19.44 20.26 -0.94
N CYS A 239 -18.37 20.27 -0.15
CA CYS A 239 -17.01 20.18 -0.65
C CYS A 239 -16.72 18.85 -1.34
N ALA A 240 -17.32 17.75 -0.90
CA ALA A 240 -17.12 16.46 -1.52
C ALA A 240 -17.64 16.40 -2.95
N THR A 241 -18.78 17.04 -3.24
CA THR A 241 -19.30 17.14 -4.62
C THR A 241 -18.45 18.08 -5.47
N LYS A 242 -18.02 19.22 -4.91
CA LYS A 242 -17.14 20.18 -5.61
C LYS A 242 -15.78 19.57 -5.98
N ARG A 243 -15.18 18.84 -5.03
CA ARG A 243 -13.84 18.24 -5.13
C ARG A 243 -13.84 16.86 -5.77
N GLN A 244 -15.02 16.29 -6.01
CA GLN A 244 -15.22 14.92 -6.50
C GLN A 244 -14.47 13.89 -5.66
N SER A 245 -14.61 13.99 -4.33
CA SER A 245 -13.92 13.12 -3.38
C SER A 245 -14.52 13.18 -1.99
N ALA A 246 -14.33 12.13 -1.19
CA ALA A 246 -14.63 12.20 0.24
C ALA A 246 -13.39 12.50 1.07
N TRP A 247 -13.52 13.40 2.04
CA TRP A 247 -12.40 13.85 2.88
C TRP A 247 -12.89 14.52 4.17
N TRP A 248 -11.97 14.78 5.11
CA TRP A 248 -12.21 15.65 6.25
C TRP A 248 -12.25 17.12 5.84
N ASN A 249 -13.26 17.48 5.03
CA ASN A 249 -13.39 18.80 4.45
C ASN A 249 -13.74 19.88 5.49
N LYS A 250 -13.17 21.08 5.32
CA LYS A 250 -13.52 22.28 6.11
C LYS A 250 -14.36 23.27 5.31
N ARG A 251 -13.74 24.06 4.42
CA ARG A 251 -14.38 25.06 3.53
C ARG A 251 -13.72 25.27 2.15
N CYS A 252 -13.03 24.35 1.48
CA CYS A 252 -12.75 22.94 1.71
C CYS A 252 -11.38 22.80 2.40
N GLY A 253 -10.39 22.14 1.78
CA GLY A 253 -9.03 22.03 2.32
C GLY A 253 -7.94 22.35 1.32
N TYR A 254 -6.70 22.31 1.84
CA TYR A 254 -5.45 22.38 1.08
C TYR A 254 -4.93 21.00 0.65
N SER A 255 -5.59 19.93 1.09
CA SER A 255 -5.33 18.55 0.69
C SER A 255 -6.61 17.88 0.18
N ASN A 256 -6.44 16.94 -0.75
CA ASN A 256 -7.50 16.09 -1.27
C ASN A 256 -6.91 14.78 -1.79
N LEU A 257 -6.43 13.92 -0.89
CA LEU A 257 -5.71 12.70 -1.30
C LEU A 257 -6.61 11.63 -1.91
N ASN A 258 -7.92 11.75 -1.68
CA ASN A 258 -8.96 10.92 -2.29
C ASN A 258 -9.55 11.53 -3.58
N GLY A 259 -8.92 12.58 -4.12
CA GLY A 259 -9.33 13.23 -5.36
C GLY A 259 -9.26 12.33 -6.59
N LEU A 260 -9.74 12.87 -7.71
CA LEU A 260 -9.66 12.24 -9.02
C LEU A 260 -8.20 11.94 -9.39
N TYR A 261 -7.98 10.76 -9.96
CA TYR A 261 -6.70 10.41 -10.52
C TYR A 261 -6.54 10.99 -11.92
N PHE A 262 -5.39 11.57 -12.22
CA PHE A 262 -5.05 12.07 -13.55
C PHE A 262 -3.82 11.32 -14.06
N ALA A 263 -3.82 10.92 -15.33
CA ALA A 263 -2.67 10.22 -15.94
C ALA A 263 -1.44 11.14 -16.13
N THR A 264 -1.64 12.46 -16.00
CA THR A 264 -0.62 13.50 -16.13
C THR A 264 -0.74 14.52 -15.01
N SER A 265 0.31 15.34 -14.82
CA SER A 265 0.30 16.45 -13.86
C SER A 265 -0.66 17.54 -14.32
N ASN A 266 -1.85 17.61 -13.72
CA ASN A 266 -2.86 18.62 -14.00
C ASN A 266 -2.92 19.64 -12.86
N VAL A 267 -3.34 20.87 -13.12
CA VAL A 267 -3.56 21.89 -12.09
C VAL A 267 -5.05 21.95 -11.78
N THR A 268 -5.48 21.22 -10.75
CA THR A 268 -6.89 21.16 -10.36
C THR A 268 -7.08 20.76 -8.90
N ALA A 269 -7.97 21.47 -8.23
CA ALA A 269 -8.39 21.20 -6.87
C ALA A 269 -9.20 19.89 -6.71
N GLN A 270 -9.65 19.28 -7.81
CA GLN A 270 -10.40 18.02 -7.81
C GLN A 270 -9.50 16.78 -7.78
N GLY A 271 -8.23 16.92 -8.14
CA GLY A 271 -7.32 15.77 -8.18
C GLY A 271 -6.73 15.39 -6.84
N ILE A 272 -5.83 14.41 -6.85
CA ILE A 272 -4.98 14.07 -5.70
C ILE A 272 -4.03 15.24 -5.45
N ILE A 273 -4.26 16.04 -4.42
CA ILE A 273 -3.49 17.28 -4.17
C ILE A 273 -2.95 17.38 -2.75
N TRP A 274 -1.78 18.03 -2.64
CA TRP A 274 -1.18 18.50 -1.42
C TRP A 274 -0.55 19.88 -1.67
N TYR A 275 -1.29 20.95 -1.36
CA TYR A 275 -0.97 22.30 -1.81
C TYR A 275 0.42 22.78 -1.33
N HIS A 276 0.72 22.63 -0.04
CA HIS A 276 1.92 23.24 0.57
C HIS A 276 3.25 22.58 0.20
N TRP A 277 3.26 21.47 -0.54
CA TRP A 277 4.52 20.87 -0.99
C TRP A 277 5.18 21.72 -2.07
N LYS A 278 4.37 22.23 -3.01
CA LYS A 278 4.84 23.04 -4.13
C LYS A 278 4.18 24.42 -4.21
N ASN A 279 3.33 24.74 -3.23
CA ASN A 279 2.45 25.91 -3.22
C ASN A 279 1.63 26.03 -4.51
N ASP A 280 1.11 24.90 -4.98
CA ASP A 280 0.37 24.76 -6.25
C ASP A 280 -0.67 23.63 -6.13
N TRP A 281 -1.66 23.63 -7.01
CA TRP A 281 -2.73 22.63 -7.11
C TRP A 281 -2.40 21.52 -8.13
N LYS A 282 -1.11 21.23 -8.33
CA LYS A 282 -0.66 20.14 -9.18
C LYS A 282 -1.05 18.79 -8.58
N THR A 283 -1.57 17.93 -9.43
CA THR A 283 -1.96 16.58 -9.04
C THR A 283 -0.75 15.68 -8.82
N MET A 284 -0.89 14.74 -7.91
CA MET A 284 0.15 13.79 -7.50
C MET A 284 0.02 12.49 -8.30
N LYS A 285 1.14 11.78 -8.49
CA LYS A 285 1.18 10.50 -9.20
C LYS A 285 0.88 9.33 -8.26
N ASN A 286 1.46 9.34 -7.07
CA ASN A 286 1.21 8.35 -6.03
C ASN A 286 0.98 9.02 -4.67
N VAL A 287 0.15 8.41 -3.84
CA VAL A 287 0.07 8.73 -2.41
C VAL A 287 -0.24 7.48 -1.61
N GLU A 288 0.37 7.37 -0.44
CA GLU A 288 0.06 6.36 0.55
C GLU A 288 -0.20 7.03 1.89
N MET A 289 -1.24 6.58 2.61
CA MET A 289 -1.46 6.95 4.00
C MET A 289 -1.35 5.72 4.87
N LYS A 290 -0.52 5.84 5.91
CA LYS A 290 -0.22 4.73 6.81
C LYS A 290 -0.15 5.18 8.26
N ILE A 291 -0.55 4.28 9.14
CA ILE A 291 -0.55 4.50 10.58
C ILE A 291 0.46 3.55 11.23
N ARG A 292 1.26 4.08 12.15
CA ARG A 292 2.05 3.27 13.07
C ARG A 292 1.50 3.45 14.47
N LEU A 293 1.18 2.32 15.10
CA LEU A 293 0.74 2.26 16.48
C LEU A 293 1.98 2.04 17.36
N SER A 294 2.04 2.76 18.48
CA SER A 294 3.09 2.62 19.49
C SER A 294 2.51 1.96 20.75
#